data_AF-A0A1C5ZQ81-F1
#
_entry.id   AF-A0A1C5ZQ81-F1
#
_cell.length_a   1.000
_cell.length_b   1.000
_cell.length_c   1.000
_cell.angle_alpha   90.00
_cell.angle_beta   90.00
_cell.angle_gamma   90.00
#
_symmetry.space_group_name_H-M   'P 1'
#
loop_
_entity.id
_entity.type
_entity.pdbx_description
1 polymer ?
#
loop_
_entity_poly.entity_id
_entity_poly.type
_entity_poly.pdbx_seq_one_letter_code
_entity_poly.pdbx_strand_id
1 'polypeptide(L)' 'MRERTVMCPILKKQIDDTVCYDIHMNVEGLLPDWGVPKEVVCIPDYKRICMECKNHKE' A
#
# COMPACT_ATOMS: atom_id res chain seq x y z
N MET A 1 9.16 19.29 -5.26
CA MET A 1 9.22 17.83 -5.05
C MET A 1 8.34 17.20 -6.11
N ARG A 2 8.79 16.18 -6.86
CA ARG A 2 7.92 15.48 -7.81
C ARG A 2 6.98 14.61 -6.98
N GLU A 3 5.70 14.94 -6.95
CA GLU A 3 4.64 14.05 -6.49
C GLU A 3 4.69 12.81 -7.39
N ARG A 4 5.27 11.72 -6.87
CA ARG A 4 5.28 10.45 -7.59
C ARG A 4 4.00 9.75 -7.18
N THR A 5 3.13 9.55 -8.15
CA THR A 5 1.93 8.74 -7.94
C THR A 5 2.16 7.34 -8.49
N VAL A 6 1.58 6.35 -7.83
CA VAL A 6 1.58 4.95 -8.28
C VAL A 6 0.14 4.45 -8.36
N MET A 7 -0.14 3.60 -9.34
CA MET A 7 -1.41 2.90 -9.41
C MET A 7 -1.39 1.78 -8.36
N CYS A 8 -2.25 1.89 -7.34
CA CYS A 8 -2.38 0.86 -6.30
C CYS A 8 -3.47 -0.15 -6.67
N PRO A 9 -3.17 -1.46 -6.80
CA PRO A 9 -4.16 -2.48 -7.11
C PRO A 9 -5.19 -2.71 -5.99
N ILE A 10 -4.84 -2.39 -4.74
CA ILE A 10 -5.74 -2.50 -3.58
C ILE A 10 -6.84 -1.44 -3.67
N LEU A 11 -6.44 -0.17 -3.80
CA LEU A 11 -7.36 0.97 -3.84
C LEU A 11 -7.92 1.26 -5.24
N LYS A 12 -7.39 0.58 -6.27
CA LYS A 12 -7.74 0.73 -7.69
C LYS A 12 -7.71 2.20 -8.17
N LYS A 13 -6.79 2.99 -7.61
CA LYS A 13 -6.63 4.43 -7.88
C LYS A 13 -5.16 4.82 -7.85
N GLN A 14 -4.85 5.98 -8.41
CA GLN A 14 -3.53 6.59 -8.21
C GLN A 14 -3.43 7.11 -6.77
N ILE A 15 -2.36 6.73 -6.09
CA ILE A 15 -2.02 7.18 -4.74
C ILE A 15 -0.62 7.76 -4.74
N ASP A 16 -0.30 8.57 -3.72
CA ASP A 16 1.06 9.03 -3.51
C ASP A 16 1.99 7.85 -3.17
N ASP A 17 3.24 7.92 -3.64
CA ASP A 17 4.29 6.95 -3.36
C ASP A 17 4.53 6.76 -1.86
N THR A 18 4.36 7.82 -1.05
CA THR A 18 4.43 7.73 0.42
C THR A 18 3.34 6.82 0.98
N VAL A 19 2.11 6.93 0.49
CA VAL A 19 1.00 6.05 0.90
C VAL A 19 1.27 4.61 0.45
N CYS A 20 1.85 4.42 -0.74
CA CYS A 20 2.25 3.08 -1.19
C CYS A 20 3.33 2.47 -0.28
N TYR A 21 4.28 3.29 0.17
CA TYR A 21 5.34 2.87 1.08
C TYR A 21 4.79 2.52 2.47
N ASP A 22 3.84 3.29 3.01
CA ASP A 22 3.19 2.97 4.29
C ASP A 22 2.43 1.64 4.22
N ILE A 23 1.73 1.38 3.10
CA ILE A 23 1.06 0.09 2.86
C ILE A 23 2.09 -1.03 2.80
N HIS A 24 3.20 -0.84 2.09
CA HIS A 24 4.31 -1.81 2.05
C HIS A 24 4.82 -2.12 3.46
N MET A 25 5.14 -1.10 4.26
CA MET A 25 5.58 -1.28 5.65
C MET A 25 4.55 -2.01 6.51
N ASN A 26 3.26 -1.76 6.32
CA ASN A 26 2.21 -2.46 7.06
C ASN A 26 2.12 -3.95 6.69
N VAL A 27 2.27 -4.27 5.41
CA VAL A 27 2.24 -5.66 4.94
C VAL A 27 3.47 -6.44 5.41
N GLU A 28 4.63 -5.78 5.49
CA GLU A 28 5.86 -6.33 6.08
C GLU A 28 5.83 -6.38 7.64
N GLY A 29 4.75 -5.91 8.27
CA GLY A 29 4.59 -5.92 9.72
C GLY A 29 5.41 -4.86 10.46
N LEU A 30 5.99 -3.89 9.74
CA LEU A 30 6.77 -2.77 10.29
C LEU A 30 5.89 -1.58 10.70
N LEU A 31 4.67 -1.50 10.15
CA LEU A 31 3.71 -0.44 10.46
C LEU A 31 2.37 -1.04 10.93
N PRO A 32 1.76 -0.57 12.03
CA PRO A 32 0.43 -1.04 12.45
C PRO A 32 -0.69 -0.58 11.50
N ASP A 33 -1.83 -1.26 11.57
CA ASP A 33 -3.01 -1.00 10.72
C ASP A 33 -3.58 0.43 10.82
N TRP A 34 -3.36 1.12 11.95
CA TRP A 34 -3.77 2.53 12.10
C TRP A 34 -2.89 3.51 11.31
N GLY A 35 -1.69 3.07 10.89
CA GLY A 35 -0.74 3.86 10.11
C GLY A 35 -1.02 3.88 8.60
N VAL A 36 -1.98 3.09 8.12
CA VAL A 36 -2.37 3.03 6.72
C VAL A 36 -3.83 3.47 6.53
N PRO A 37 -4.25 3.83 5.30
CA PRO A 37 -5.63 4.16 5.03
C PRO A 37 -6.57 3.01 5.43
N LYS A 38 -7.63 3.31 6.18
CA LYS A 38 -8.62 2.30 6.62
C LYS A 38 -9.23 1.53 5.45
N GLU A 39 -9.38 2.18 4.29
CA GLU A 39 -9.83 1.55 3.04
C GLU A 39 -8.99 0.31 2.67
N VAL A 40 -7.68 0.31 2.95
CA VAL A 40 -6.77 -0.79 2.64
C VAL A 40 -7.01 -1.98 3.57
N VAL A 41 -7.03 -1.75 4.89
CA VAL A 41 -7.24 -2.81 5.89
C VAL A 41 -8.66 -3.40 5.87
N CYS A 42 -9.63 -2.69 5.31
CA CYS A 42 -10.98 -3.23 5.06
C CYS A 42 -11.05 -4.18 3.86
N ILE A 43 -10.03 -4.25 3.00
CA ILE A 43 -10.04 -5.15 1.84
C ILE A 43 -9.52 -6.54 2.27
N PRO A 44 -10.35 -7.59 2.15
CA PRO A 44 -9.87 -8.95 2.36
C PRO A 44 -8.75 -9.24 1.35
N ASP A 45 -7.67 -9.85 1.83
CA ASP A 45 -6.44 -10.12 1.07
C ASP A 45 -5.55 -8.93 0.70
N TYR A 46 -5.74 -7.73 1.25
CA TYR A 46 -4.88 -6.57 0.90
C TYR A 46 -3.38 -6.86 1.05
N LYS A 47 -3.00 -7.65 2.07
CA LYS A 47 -1.61 -8.10 2.29
C LYS A 47 -1.08 -8.89 1.10
N ARG A 48 -1.82 -9.90 0.66
CA ARG A 48 -1.45 -10.73 -0.50
C ARG A 48 -1.40 -9.89 -1.78
N ILE A 49 -2.38 -9.01 -2.00
CA ILE A 49 -2.43 -8.13 -3.16
C ILE A 49 -1.20 -7.21 -3.20
N CYS A 50 -0.77 -6.69 -2.04
CA CYS A 50 0.45 -5.89 -1.96
C CYS A 50 1.70 -6.71 -2.27
N MET A 51 1.87 -7.89 -1.65
CA MET A 51 3.03 -8.77 -1.87
C MET A 51 3.17 -9.21 -3.34
N GLU A 52 2.06 -9.39 -4.05
CA GLU A 52 2.05 -9.75 -5.48
C GLU A 52 2.21 -8.53 -6.42
N CYS A 53 2.25 -7.31 -5.89
CA CYS A 53 2.34 -6.08 -6.67
C CYS A 53 3.75 -5.90 -7.26
N LYS A 54 3.83 -5.50 -8.54
CA LYS A 54 5.12 -5.20 -9.20
C LYS A 54 5.92 -4.07 -8.56
N ASN A 55 5.25 -3.23 -7.76
CA ASN A 55 5.88 -2.14 -7.02
C ASN A 55 6.35 -2.56 -5.63
N HIS A 56 5.90 -3.72 -5.14
CA HIS A 56 6.38 -4.31 -3.88
C HIS A 56 7.74 -4.96 -4.16
N LYS A 57 8.80 -4.30 -3.70
CA LYS A 57 10.19 -4.75 -3.85
C LYS A 57 10.77 -4.93 -2.45
N GLU A 58 11.48 -6.04 -2.24
CA GLU A 58 12.34 -6.25 -1.07
C GLU A 58 13.38 -5.12 -0.92
#